data_AF-A0A939BP58-F1
#
_entry.id   AF-A0A939BP58-F1
#
_cell.length_a   1.000
_cell.length_b   1.000
_cell.length_c   1.000
_cell.angle_alpha   90.00
_cell.angle_beta   90.00
_cell.angle_gamma   90.00
#
_symmetry.space_group_name_H-M   'P 1'
#
loop_
_entity.id
_entity.type
_entity.pdbx_description
1 polymer ?
#
loop_
_entity_poly.entity_id
_entity_poly.type
_entity_poly.pdbx_seq_one_letter_code
_entity_poly.pdbx_strand_id
1 'polypeptide(L)'
;MKVEVEKNLLAKNEQRAQENKSILEQADVFAFDIVGSPGCGKTTLLEYLLSELGQEINLAVIEGDLYTRRDAERLEGYGSQVIQINTQGACHLEALSIQQVLKKLDL
;
A
#
# COMPACT_ATOMS: atom_id res chain seq x y z
N MET A 1 -8.00 -2.91 -31.10
CA MET A 1 -8.74 -3.54 -29.98
C MET A 1 -7.91 -3.70 -28.71
N LYS A 2 -6.71 -4.32 -28.75
CA LYS A 2 -5.84 -4.51 -27.55
C LYS A 2 -5.49 -3.20 -26.80
N VAL A 3 -5.12 -2.15 -27.55
CA VAL A 3 -4.79 -0.81 -27.03
C VAL A 3 -6.00 -0.11 -26.37
N GLU A 4 -7.21 -0.40 -26.83
CA GLU A 4 -8.42 0.27 -26.33
C GLU A 4 -8.87 -0.34 -25.01
N VAL A 5 -8.71 -1.66 -24.85
CA VAL A 5 -8.93 -2.37 -23.59
C VAL A 5 -7.93 -1.92 -22.53
N GLU A 6 -6.63 -1.80 -22.87
CA GLU A 6 -5.60 -1.31 -21.94
C GLU A 6 -5.88 0.11 -21.45
N LYS A 7 -6.29 1.02 -22.34
CA LYS A 7 -6.70 2.38 -21.96
C LYS A 7 -7.88 2.40 -21.00
N ASN A 8 -8.87 1.52 -21.22
CA ASN A 8 -10.05 1.43 -20.37
C ASN A 8 -9.68 0.90 -18.97
N LEU A 9 -8.77 -0.07 -18.89
CA LEU A 9 -8.25 -0.58 -17.61
C LEU A 9 -7.50 0.50 -16.81
N LEU A 10 -6.61 1.25 -17.47
CA LEU A 10 -5.89 2.35 -16.83
C LEU A 10 -6.85 3.45 -16.34
N ALA A 11 -7.82 3.85 -17.16
CA ALA A 11 -8.82 4.84 -16.76
C ALA A 11 -9.65 4.40 -15.55
N LYS A 12 -10.03 3.11 -15.50
CA LYS A 12 -10.74 2.53 -14.35
C LYS A 12 -9.88 2.47 -13.10
N ASN A 13 -8.57 2.21 -13.24
CA ASN A 13 -7.64 2.24 -12.11
C ASN A 13 -7.46 3.67 -11.59
N GLU A 14 -7.33 4.65 -12.48
CA GLU A 14 -7.23 6.07 -12.13
C GLU A 14 -8.48 6.55 -11.38
N GLN A 15 -9.67 6.21 -11.86
CA GLN A 15 -10.92 6.54 -11.16
C GLN A 15 -10.91 6.03 -9.72
N ARG A 16 -10.50 4.77 -9.51
CA ARG A 16 -10.40 4.18 -8.16
C ARG A 16 -9.30 4.83 -7.33
N ALA A 17 -8.19 5.24 -7.93
CA ALA A 17 -7.13 5.95 -7.23
C ALA A 17 -7.63 7.30 -6.69
N GLN A 18 -8.44 8.02 -7.47
CA GLN A 18 -9.08 9.25 -7.00
C GLN A 18 -10.08 9.00 -5.87
N GLU A 19 -10.89 7.93 -5.96
CA GLU A 19 -11.80 7.53 -4.87
C GLU A 19 -11.03 7.21 -3.58
N ASN A 20 -9.92 6.46 -3.67
CA ASN A 20 -9.06 6.15 -2.52
C ASN A 20 -8.46 7.42 -1.92
N LYS A 21 -8.00 8.34 -2.76
CA LYS A 21 -7.47 9.63 -2.32
C LYS A 21 -8.51 10.41 -1.54
N SER A 22 -9.75 10.50 -2.04
CA SER A 22 -10.83 11.17 -1.32
C SER A 22 -11.17 10.51 0.03
N ILE A 23 -11.10 9.17 0.12
CA ILE A 23 -11.30 8.46 1.40
C ILE A 23 -10.22 8.85 2.40
N LEU A 24 -8.95 8.85 1.98
CA LEU A 24 -7.81 9.20 2.83
C LEU A 24 -7.87 10.68 3.26
N GLU A 25 -8.19 11.58 2.35
CA GLU A 25 -8.36 13.02 2.64
C GLU A 25 -9.50 13.28 3.62
N GLN A 26 -10.64 12.57 3.50
CA GLN A 26 -11.75 12.69 4.44
C GLN A 26 -11.44 12.19 5.85
N ALA A 27 -10.46 11.30 5.97
CA ALA A 27 -9.96 10.77 7.24
C ALA A 27 -8.72 11.53 7.76
N ASP A 28 -8.33 12.65 7.13
CA ASP A 28 -7.09 13.38 7.45
C ASP A 28 -5.81 12.50 7.42
N VAL A 29 -5.81 11.45 6.59
CA VAL A 29 -4.68 10.53 6.43
C VAL A 29 -3.77 10.97 5.29
N PHE A 30 -2.50 11.24 5.61
CA PHE A 30 -1.47 11.46 4.60
C PHE A 30 -0.85 10.13 4.16
N ALA A 31 -0.96 9.81 2.87
CA ALA A 31 -0.45 8.57 2.29
C ALA A 31 0.66 8.83 1.27
N PHE A 32 1.63 7.93 1.21
CA PHE A 32 2.72 7.92 0.24
C PHE A 32 2.92 6.50 -0.33
N ASP A 33 3.26 6.42 -1.60
CA ASP A 33 3.59 5.16 -2.29
C ASP A 33 5.11 5.05 -2.46
N ILE A 34 5.69 3.92 -2.02
CA ILE A 34 7.13 3.66 -2.07
C ILE A 34 7.40 2.59 -3.12
N VAL A 35 7.76 3.03 -4.32
CA VAL A 35 8.10 2.15 -5.44
C VAL A 35 9.62 2.09 -5.60
N GLY A 36 10.15 0.88 -5.81
CA GLY A 36 11.57 0.69 -6.03
C GLY A 36 11.94 -0.75 -6.36
N SER A 37 13.12 -0.94 -6.94
CA SER A 37 13.64 -2.24 -7.34
C SER A 37 13.71 -3.24 -6.15
N PRO A 38 13.70 -4.55 -6.41
CA PRO A 38 13.98 -5.54 -5.36
C PRO A 38 15.32 -5.23 -4.66
N GLY A 39 15.33 -5.25 -3.33
CA GLY A 39 16.54 -4.99 -2.54
C GLY A 39 16.96 -3.52 -2.40
N CYS A 40 16.19 -2.54 -2.90
CA CYS A 40 16.55 -1.11 -2.75
C CYS A 40 16.34 -0.53 -1.34
N GLY A 41 16.01 -1.37 -0.35
CA GLY A 41 15.87 -0.95 1.04
C GLY A 41 14.50 -0.45 1.48
N LYS A 42 13.41 -0.70 0.72
CA LYS A 42 12.04 -0.28 1.09
C LYS A 42 11.65 -0.72 2.49
N THR A 43 11.80 -2.02 2.80
CA THR A 43 11.46 -2.56 4.12
C THR A 43 12.31 -1.93 5.22
N THR A 44 13.61 -1.72 4.98
CA THR A 44 14.51 -1.07 5.96
C THR A 44 14.11 0.38 6.22
N LEU A 45 13.68 1.11 5.19
CA LEU A 45 13.14 2.46 5.37
C LEU A 45 11.87 2.44 6.21
N LEU A 46 10.95 1.50 5.94
CA LEU A 46 9.72 1.36 6.71
C LEU A 46 10.00 1.00 8.18
N GLU A 47 10.91 0.07 8.45
CA GLU A 47 11.34 -0.28 9.82
C GLU A 47 11.84 0.95 10.58
N TYR A 48 12.66 1.79 9.94
CA TYR A 48 13.16 3.04 10.55
C TYR A 48 12.05 4.06 10.77
N LEU A 49 11.14 4.25 9.80
CA LEU A 49 10.01 5.16 9.96
C LEU A 49 9.09 4.72 11.10
N LEU A 50 8.82 3.42 11.21
CA LEU A 50 8.01 2.87 12.29
C LEU A 50 8.68 2.99 13.66
N SER A 51 10.01 2.79 13.74
CA SER A 51 10.73 2.93 15.01
C SER A 51 10.79 4.37 15.52
N GLU A 52 11.06 5.32 14.62
CA GLU A 52 11.24 6.73 14.99
C GLU A 52 9.92 7.47 15.10
N LEU A 53 9.01 7.30 14.13
CA LEU A 53 7.77 8.09 14.04
C LEU A 53 6.57 7.37 14.61
N GLY A 54 6.59 6.03 14.73
CA GLY A 54 5.46 5.25 15.23
C GLY A 54 5.09 5.54 16.69
N GLN A 55 5.97 6.21 17.44
CA GLN A 55 5.67 6.69 18.80
C GLN A 55 5.04 8.09 18.83
N GLU A 56 5.17 8.86 17.75
CA GLU A 56 4.71 10.25 17.67
C GLU A 56 3.41 10.38 16.87
N ILE A 57 3.22 9.52 15.87
CA ILE A 57 2.07 9.53 14.96
C ILE A 57 1.53 8.13 14.71
N ASN A 58 0.22 8.05 14.45
CA ASN A 58 -0.41 6.80 14.03
C ASN A 58 0.06 6.42 12.63
N LEU A 59 0.63 5.23 12.48
CA LEU A 59 1.13 4.72 11.21
C LEU A 59 0.47 3.39 10.86
N ALA A 60 0.14 3.25 9.58
CA ALA A 60 -0.26 2.00 8.96
C ALA A 60 0.60 1.74 7.72
N VAL A 61 0.91 0.48 7.46
CA VAL A 61 1.68 0.06 6.28
C VAL A 61 0.86 -0.94 5.49
N ILE A 62 0.76 -0.69 4.18
CA ILE A 62 0.22 -1.64 3.21
C ILE A 62 1.40 -2.25 2.46
N GLU A 63 1.63 -3.54 2.65
CA GLU A 63 2.72 -4.29 2.02
C GLU A 63 2.19 -5.09 0.83
N GLY A 64 2.91 -5.09 -0.29
CA GLY A 64 2.52 -5.78 -1.51
C GLY A 64 3.59 -6.75 -1.99
N ASP A 65 3.62 -7.95 -1.43
CA ASP A 65 4.52 -9.02 -1.87
C ASP A 65 3.81 -10.06 -2.75
N LEU A 66 4.58 -10.65 -3.67
CA LEU A 66 4.15 -11.67 -4.61
C LEU A 66 3.83 -13.00 -3.93
N TYR A 67 4.62 -13.40 -2.93
CA TYR A 67 4.53 -14.75 -2.36
C TYR A 67 4.82 -14.88 -0.86
N THR A 68 5.64 -14.02 -0.26
CA THR A 68 6.12 -14.24 1.11
C THR A 68 5.52 -13.24 2.10
N ARG A 69 5.36 -13.63 3.36
CA ARG A 69 4.95 -12.70 4.43
C ARG A 69 6.12 -12.02 5.13
N ARG A 70 7.32 -12.16 4.58
CA ARG A 70 8.56 -11.85 5.29
C ARG A 70 8.70 -10.37 5.61
N ASP A 71 8.30 -9.50 4.69
CA ASP A 71 8.34 -8.05 4.93
C ASP A 71 7.25 -7.62 5.93
N ALA A 72 6.05 -8.19 5.84
CA ALA A 72 4.99 -7.93 6.83
C ALA A 72 5.38 -8.39 8.25
N GLU A 73 5.93 -9.60 8.41
CA GLU A 73 6.38 -10.15 9.70
C GLU A 73 7.45 -9.27 10.36
N ARG A 74 8.35 -8.68 9.57
CA ARG A 74 9.36 -7.74 10.08
C ARG A 74 8.72 -6.47 10.64
N LEU A 75 7.66 -5.99 9.99
CA LEU A 75 6.99 -4.73 10.35
C LEU A 75 5.95 -4.91 11.47
N GLU A 76 5.32 -6.08 11.60
CA GLU A 76 4.33 -6.39 12.65
C GLU A 76 4.92 -6.21 14.07
N GLY A 77 6.24 -6.40 14.23
CA GLY A 77 6.95 -6.19 15.51
C GLY A 77 6.97 -4.76 16.04
N TYR A 78 6.59 -3.77 15.22
CA TYR A 78 6.62 -2.35 15.58
C TYR A 78 5.27 -1.82 16.09
N GLY A 79 4.24 -2.67 16.20
CA GLY A 79 2.93 -2.29 16.77
C GLY A 79 2.03 -1.44 15.87
N SER A 80 2.47 -1.09 14.66
CA SER A 80 1.66 -0.44 13.63
C SER A 80 0.71 -1.41 12.93
N GLN A 81 -0.40 -0.89 12.37
CA GLN A 81 -1.29 -1.70 11.53
C GLN A 81 -0.58 -2.05 10.20
N VAL A 82 -0.09 -3.29 10.09
CA VAL A 82 0.54 -3.80 8.87
C VAL A 82 -0.46 -4.71 8.15
N ILE A 83 -0.87 -4.33 6.95
CA ILE A 83 -1.77 -5.12 6.11
C ILE A 83 -1.02 -5.59 4.87
N GLN A 84 -0.93 -6.90 4.71
CA GLN A 84 -0.34 -7.51 3.53
C GLN A 84 -1.37 -7.76 2.42
N ILE A 85 -1.01 -7.40 1.20
CA ILE A 85 -1.70 -7.74 -0.04
C ILE A 85 -0.84 -8.77 -0.78
N ASN A 86 -1.35 -10.00 -0.91
CA ASN A 86 -0.75 -10.98 -1.82
C ASN A 86 -1.18 -10.65 -3.25
N THR A 87 -0.23 -10.28 -4.10
CA THR A 87 -0.50 -9.86 -5.47
C THR A 87 -0.76 -11.03 -6.45
N GLN A 88 -0.67 -12.27 -5.99
CA GLN A 88 -0.93 -13.51 -6.75
C GLN A 88 -0.21 -13.56 -8.11
N GLY A 89 1.03 -13.08 -8.16
CA GLY A 89 1.84 -13.03 -9.38
C GLY A 89 1.82 -11.68 -10.11
N ALA A 90 1.03 -10.70 -9.67
CA ALA A 90 1.11 -9.34 -10.21
C ALA A 90 2.34 -8.59 -9.65
N CYS A 91 3.07 -7.90 -10.53
CA CYS A 91 4.29 -7.17 -10.18
C CYS A 91 4.04 -5.75 -9.62
N HIS A 92 2.78 -5.35 -9.46
CA HIS A 92 2.38 -4.03 -8.98
C HIS A 92 1.07 -4.12 -8.19
N LEU A 93 0.79 -3.08 -7.40
CA LEU A 93 -0.48 -2.90 -6.71
C LEU A 93 -1.46 -2.11 -7.57
N GLU A 94 -2.72 -2.53 -7.57
CA GLU A 94 -3.81 -1.81 -8.22
C GLU A 94 -4.63 -1.03 -7.20
N ALA A 95 -5.25 0.08 -7.63
CA ALA A 95 -6.07 0.92 -6.76
C ALA A 95 -7.26 0.17 -6.15
N LEU A 96 -7.78 -0.87 -6.82
CA LEU A 96 -8.82 -1.73 -6.27
C LEU A 96 -8.36 -2.47 -5.01
N SER A 97 -7.13 -3.01 -5.02
CA SER A 97 -6.58 -3.74 -3.89
C SER A 97 -6.40 -2.81 -2.69
N ILE A 98 -5.92 -1.59 -2.94
CA ILE A 98 -5.84 -0.53 -1.92
C ILE A 98 -7.23 -0.19 -1.38
N GLN A 99 -8.22 0.02 -2.24
CA GLN A 99 -9.60 0.34 -1.84
C GLN A 99 -10.20 -0.72 -0.90
N GLN A 100 -9.86 -2.00 -1.10
CA GLN A 100 -10.30 -3.08 -0.22
C GLN A 100 -9.58 -3.07 1.12
N VAL A 101 -8.30 -2.68 1.15
CA VAL A 101 -7.52 -2.55 2.38
C VAL A 101 -7.95 -1.34 3.20
N LEU A 102 -8.27 -0.20 2.57
CA LEU A 102 -8.76 0.99 3.27
C LEU A 102 -10.01 0.70 4.11
N LYS A 103 -10.86 -0.26 3.71
CA LYS A 103 -12.04 -0.70 4.49
C LYS A 103 -11.70 -1.51 5.74
N LYS A 104 -10.46 -1.96 5.88
CA LYS A 104 -9.96 -2.78 7.00
C LYS A 104 -9.05 -1.99 7.93
N LEU A 105 -8.57 -0.83 7.49
CA LEU A 105 -7.83 0.10 8.32
C LEU A 105 -8.78 0.84 9.24
N ASP A 106 -8.31 1.10 10.45
CA ASP A 106 -8.92 2.09 11.33
C ASP A 106 -8.40 3.47 10.88
N LEU A 107 -9.17 4.12 9.99
CA LEU A 107 -8.86 5.43 9.40
C LEU A 107 -9.40 6.56 10.26
#